data_AF-A0A0F9QHV2-F1
#
_entry.id   AF-A0A0F9QHV2-F1
#
_cell.length_a   1.000
_cell.length_b   1.000
_cell.length_c   1.000
_cell.angle_alpha   90.00
_cell.angle_beta   90.00
_cell.angle_gamma   90.00
#
_symmetry.space_group_name_H-M   'P 1'
#
loop_
_entity.id
_entity.type
_entity.pdbx_description
1 polymer ?
#
loop_
_entity_poly.entity_id
_entity_poly.type
_entity_poly.pdbx_seq_one_letter_code
_entity_poly.pdbx_strand_id
1 'polypeptide(L)'
;MKFGVAERYRLEIYWSKAVYKKEGEAILVGCCMAGPVIKEIDQMEQEDSISLDFSNQYRIFVPQHYIVKLSWKGVSHTPTKIYLDNVVLSNKFTNSVPKLNDNDFMVVDTKDHTDTKHEHHLTYPAYLVSRDGNL
;
A
#
# COMPACT_ATOMS: atom_id res chain seq x y z
N MET A 1 12.75 -12.75 -2.81
CA MET A 1 13.28 -11.54 -2.16
C MET A 1 12.77 -11.51 -0.72
N LYS A 2 13.62 -11.35 0.31
CA LYS A 2 13.18 -11.21 1.70
C LYS A 2 13.18 -9.72 2.05
N PHE A 3 12.01 -9.12 2.24
CA PHE A 3 11.84 -7.67 2.44
C PHE A 3 12.23 -7.17 3.85
N GLY A 4 12.84 -8.00 4.70
CA GLY A 4 13.17 -7.65 6.09
C GLY A 4 11.95 -7.50 7.01
N VAL A 5 10.73 -7.52 6.47
CA VAL A 5 9.47 -7.45 7.22
C VAL A 5 9.23 -8.77 7.95
N ALA A 6 9.01 -8.70 9.27
CA ALA A 6 8.66 -9.87 10.05
C ALA A 6 7.20 -10.27 9.77
N GLU A 7 6.95 -11.57 9.63
CA GLU A 7 5.67 -12.11 9.15
C GLU A 7 4.46 -11.58 9.94
N ARG A 8 4.56 -11.46 11.26
CA ARG A 8 3.46 -10.96 12.11
C ARG A 8 3.05 -9.51 11.82
N TYR A 9 3.94 -8.69 11.25
CA TYR A 9 3.71 -7.27 10.93
C TYR A 9 3.44 -7.04 9.45
N ARG A 10 3.21 -8.12 8.70
CA ARG A 10 3.12 -8.04 7.26
C ARG A 10 1.68 -7.78 6.85
N LEU A 11 1.45 -6.60 6.26
CA LEU A 11 0.23 -6.29 5.52
C LEU A 11 0.53 -6.41 4.02
N GLU A 12 -0.33 -7.07 3.28
CA GLU A 12 -0.25 -7.22 1.82
C GLU A 12 -1.41 -6.47 1.19
N ILE A 13 -1.15 -5.65 0.18
CA ILE A 13 -2.18 -4.94 -0.60
C ILE A 13 -2.16 -5.47 -2.03
N TYR A 14 -3.27 -6.06 -2.43
CA TYR A 14 -3.50 -6.62 -3.76
C TYR A 14 -4.50 -5.78 -4.53
N TRP A 15 -4.39 -5.78 -5.85
CA TRP A 15 -5.40 -5.23 -6.75
C TRP A 15 -5.56 -6.16 -7.96
N SER A 16 -6.67 -5.97 -8.68
CA SER A 16 -6.93 -6.68 -9.94
C SER A 16 -6.51 -5.87 -11.17
N LYS A 17 -6.53 -4.54 -11.06
CA LYS A 17 -6.18 -3.65 -12.17
C LYS A 17 -5.73 -2.28 -11.68
N ALA A 18 -4.66 -1.74 -12.28
CA ALA A 18 -4.22 -0.36 -12.06
C ALA A 18 -4.62 0.53 -13.25
N VAL A 19 -5.36 1.61 -12.99
CA VAL A 19 -5.84 2.54 -14.03
C VAL A 19 -5.30 3.95 -13.82
N TYR A 20 -4.64 4.49 -14.85
CA TYR A 20 -4.00 5.81 -14.85
C TYR A 20 -4.84 6.81 -15.65
N LYS A 21 -5.80 7.47 -15.01
CA LYS A 21 -6.65 8.48 -15.67
C LYS A 21 -6.10 9.90 -15.57
N LYS A 22 -5.26 10.16 -14.56
CA LYS A 22 -4.73 11.47 -14.22
C LYS A 22 -3.25 11.34 -13.87
N GLU A 23 -2.48 12.38 -14.13
CA GLU A 23 -1.08 12.45 -13.73
C GLU A 23 -0.97 12.50 -12.20
N GLY A 24 -0.06 11.69 -11.67
CA GLY A 24 0.18 11.53 -10.24
C GLY A 24 -0.80 10.62 -9.50
N GLU A 25 -1.72 9.95 -10.21
CA GLU A 25 -2.76 9.10 -9.61
C GLU A 25 -2.90 7.74 -10.33
N ALA A 26 -3.03 6.68 -9.54
CA ALA A 26 -3.41 5.35 -9.99
C ALA A 26 -4.66 4.88 -9.22
N ILE A 27 -5.70 4.50 -9.95
CA ILE A 27 -6.90 3.89 -9.39
C ILE A 27 -6.69 2.37 -9.31
N LEU A 28 -6.80 1.81 -8.11
CA LEU A 28 -6.67 0.36 -7.88
C LEU A 28 -8.04 -0.29 -7.83
N VAL A 29 -8.38 -1.07 -8.85
CA VAL A 29 -9.67 -1.76 -8.95
C VAL A 29 -9.56 -3.14 -8.28
N GLY A 30 -10.58 -3.51 -7.51
CA GLY A 30 -10.62 -4.79 -6.79
C GLY A 30 -9.53 -4.87 -5.72
N CYS A 31 -9.30 -3.77 -5.01
CA CYS A 31 -8.25 -3.68 -4.02
C CYS A 31 -8.64 -4.47 -2.77
N CYS A 32 -7.70 -5.24 -2.22
CA CYS A 32 -7.87 -5.87 -0.91
C CYS A 32 -6.57 -5.91 -0.11
N MET A 33 -6.72 -5.78 1.19
CA MET A 33 -5.68 -6.00 2.18
C MET A 33 -5.77 -7.42 2.73
N ALA A 34 -4.62 -8.07 2.88
CA ALA A 34 -4.47 -9.41 3.41
C ALA A 34 -3.20 -9.51 4.27
N GLY A 35 -2.93 -10.69 4.81
CA GLY A 35 -1.73 -10.99 5.58
C GLY A 35 -2.01 -11.23 7.06
N PRO A 36 -0.99 -11.60 7.84
CA PRO A 36 -1.15 -12.01 9.24
C PRO A 36 -1.76 -10.94 10.13
N VAL A 37 -1.48 -9.66 9.85
CA VAL A 37 -1.97 -8.52 10.65
C VAL A 37 -3.48 -8.33 10.58
N ILE A 38 -4.16 -8.84 9.53
CA ILE A 38 -5.62 -8.66 9.39
C ILE A 38 -6.39 -9.23 10.58
N LYS A 39 -5.86 -10.26 11.25
CA LYS A 39 -6.48 -10.86 12.44
C LYS A 39 -6.49 -9.93 13.66
N GLU A 40 -5.66 -8.90 13.65
CA GLU A 40 -5.52 -7.91 14.72
C GLU A 40 -6.30 -6.62 14.41
N ILE A 41 -6.93 -6.52 13.23
CA ILE A 41 -7.72 -5.36 12.81
C ILE A 41 -9.19 -5.61 13.14
N ASP A 42 -9.68 -4.94 14.18
CA ASP A 42 -11.08 -5.02 14.58
C ASP A 42 -12.00 -4.29 13.58
N GLN A 43 -11.68 -3.04 13.27
CA GLN A 43 -12.46 -2.19 12.37
C GLN A 43 -11.57 -1.18 11.66
N MET A 44 -11.81 -0.98 10.37
CA MET A 44 -11.15 0.06 9.58
C MET A 44 -12.16 1.15 9.21
N GLU A 45 -11.69 2.40 9.18
CA GLU A 45 -12.54 3.54 8.82
C GLU A 45 -13.02 3.45 7.37
N GLN A 46 -14.29 3.82 7.14
CA GLN A 46 -14.92 3.71 5.83
C GLN A 46 -14.29 4.62 4.78
N GLU A 47 -13.71 5.75 5.20
CA GLU A 47 -13.01 6.69 4.32
C GLU A 47 -11.77 7.19 5.06
N ASP A 48 -10.59 6.77 4.60
CA ASP A 48 -9.33 7.12 5.23
C ASP A 48 -8.15 6.91 4.26
N SER A 49 -6.93 7.16 4.72
CA SER A 49 -5.70 7.03 3.96
C SER A 49 -4.47 6.75 4.81
N ILE A 50 -3.50 6.05 4.22
CA ILE A 50 -2.17 5.83 4.80
C ILE A 50 -1.07 6.30 3.85
N SER A 51 0.07 6.67 4.42
CA SER A 51 1.28 6.97 3.66
C SER A 51 2.18 5.73 3.59
N LEU A 52 2.66 5.41 2.40
CA LEU A 52 3.50 4.26 2.11
C LEU A 52 4.87 4.75 1.64
N ASP A 53 5.93 4.43 2.38
CA ASP A 53 7.30 4.85 2.09
C ASP A 53 8.07 3.76 1.32
N PHE A 54 8.26 3.98 0.03
CA PHE A 54 9.04 3.12 -0.86
C PHE A 54 10.48 3.63 -1.05
N SER A 55 10.93 4.62 -0.28
CA SER A 55 12.26 5.24 -0.43
C SER A 55 13.37 4.21 -0.39
N ASN A 56 13.25 3.19 0.47
CA ASN A 56 14.26 2.13 0.58
C ASN A 56 14.40 1.31 -0.71
N GLN A 57 13.31 1.11 -1.45
CA GLN A 57 13.31 0.35 -2.70
C GLN A 57 13.80 1.19 -3.89
N TYR A 58 13.34 2.44 -3.99
CA TYR A 58 13.57 3.28 -5.16
C TYR A 58 14.61 4.41 -4.95
N ARG A 59 15.41 4.34 -3.89
CA ARG A 59 16.42 5.36 -3.54
C ARG A 59 17.36 5.74 -4.68
N ILE A 60 17.64 4.81 -5.59
CA ILE A 60 18.54 5.03 -6.73
C ILE A 60 17.84 5.80 -7.86
N PHE A 61 16.51 5.66 -7.99
CA PHE A 61 15.71 6.23 -9.07
C PHE A 61 15.05 7.55 -8.70
N VAL A 62 14.79 7.78 -7.42
CA VAL A 62 14.12 9.00 -6.92
C VAL A 62 15.09 9.76 -6.00
N PRO A 63 15.44 11.02 -6.31
CA PRO A 63 16.42 11.80 -5.55
C PRO A 63 15.92 12.24 -4.15
N GLN A 64 14.67 11.95 -3.80
CA GLN A 64 13.99 12.34 -2.57
C GLN A 64 13.20 11.15 -2.01
N HIS A 65 12.61 11.32 -0.82
CA HIS A 65 11.68 10.35 -0.25
C HIS A 65 10.54 10.03 -1.23
N TYR A 66 10.33 8.73 -1.48
CA TYR A 66 9.25 8.25 -2.32
C TYR A 66 8.09 7.74 -1.46
N ILE A 67 7.26 8.70 -1.01
CA ILE A 67 6.09 8.45 -0.17
C ILE A 67 4.81 8.55 -1.00
N VAL A 68 4.06 7.47 -1.11
CA VAL A 68 2.79 7.40 -1.84
C VAL A 68 1.63 7.37 -0.86
N LYS A 69 0.60 8.17 -1.12
CA LYS A 69 -0.63 8.14 -0.32
C LYS A 69 -1.62 7.15 -0.93
N LEU A 70 -2.01 6.14 -0.15
CA LEU A 70 -3.11 5.22 -0.46
C LEU A 70 -4.36 5.68 0.26
N SER A 71 -5.40 6.07 -0.48
CA SER A 71 -6.71 6.44 0.08
C SER A 71 -7.81 5.53 -0.43
N TRP A 72 -8.86 5.34 0.35
CA TRP A 72 -10.02 4.52 0.00
C TRP A 72 -11.33 5.19 0.42
N LYS A 73 -12.43 4.71 -0.16
CA LYS A 73 -13.79 5.04 0.26
C LYS A 73 -14.70 3.82 0.05
N GLY A 74 -15.04 3.19 1.17
CA GLY A 74 -15.77 1.93 1.26
C GLY A 74 -14.86 0.81 1.75
N VAL A 75 -15.30 0.13 2.80
CA VAL A 75 -14.57 -0.99 3.41
C VAL A 75 -15.52 -2.14 3.70
N SER A 76 -15.15 -3.35 3.27
CA SER A 76 -15.86 -4.59 3.59
C SER A 76 -14.90 -5.63 4.20
N HIS A 77 -15.31 -6.25 5.31
CA HIS A 77 -14.48 -7.17 6.07
C HIS A 77 -14.85 -8.64 5.81
N THR A 78 -13.83 -9.48 5.79
CA THR A 78 -13.93 -10.93 5.96
C THR A 78 -12.91 -11.37 7.02
N PRO A 79 -13.00 -12.59 7.58
CA PRO A 79 -12.05 -13.05 8.60
C PRO A 79 -10.57 -13.05 8.18
N THR A 80 -10.29 -12.97 6.87
CA THR A 80 -8.93 -13.10 6.32
C THR A 80 -8.51 -11.93 5.43
N LYS A 81 -9.43 -11.05 5.05
CA LYS A 81 -9.20 -9.97 4.09
C LYS A 81 -10.10 -8.77 4.36
N ILE A 82 -9.60 -7.60 4.02
CA ILE A 82 -10.37 -6.35 3.99
C ILE A 82 -10.42 -5.90 2.53
N TYR A 83 -11.62 -5.75 1.98
CA TYR A 83 -11.84 -5.25 0.62
C TYR A 83 -12.07 -3.75 0.66
N LEU A 84 -11.45 -3.04 -0.28
CA LEU A 84 -11.47 -1.58 -0.35
C LEU A 84 -12.06 -1.12 -1.67
N ASP A 85 -12.96 -0.16 -1.58
CA ASP A 85 -13.56 0.50 -2.73
C ASP A 85 -12.93 1.88 -2.97
N ASN A 86 -13.05 2.35 -4.22
CA ASN A 86 -12.58 3.68 -4.65
C ASN A 86 -11.12 3.98 -4.26
N VAL A 87 -10.26 2.98 -4.38
CA VAL A 87 -8.87 3.10 -3.95
C VAL A 87 -8.05 3.92 -4.95
N VAL A 88 -7.33 4.90 -4.41
CA VAL A 88 -6.43 5.77 -5.17
C VAL A 88 -5.05 5.77 -4.51
N LEU A 89 -4.03 5.47 -5.30
CA LEU A 89 -2.64 5.77 -4.98
C LEU A 89 -2.27 7.12 -5.59
N SER A 90 -1.68 8.01 -4.80
CA SER A 90 -1.32 9.36 -5.23
C SER A 90 0.09 9.76 -4.81
N ASN A 91 0.86 10.22 -5.79
CA ASN A 91 2.21 10.79 -5.71
C ASN A 91 2.60 11.32 -7.10
N LYS A 92 3.34 12.42 -7.18
CA LYS A 92 3.84 12.98 -8.45
C LYS A 92 4.59 11.99 -9.37
N PHE A 93 5.12 10.89 -8.83
CA PHE A 93 5.85 9.85 -9.55
C PHE A 93 5.05 8.55 -9.76
N THR A 94 3.79 8.47 -9.32
CA THR A 94 2.96 7.25 -9.41
C THR A 94 2.83 6.71 -10.84
N ASN A 95 2.89 7.60 -11.84
CA ASN A 95 2.76 7.24 -13.26
C ASN A 95 4.09 6.81 -13.89
N SER A 96 5.23 6.97 -13.21
CA SER A 96 6.56 6.84 -13.81
C SER A 96 7.57 6.02 -13.02
N VAL A 97 7.42 5.82 -11.70
CA VAL A 97 8.42 5.11 -10.89
C VAL A 97 7.77 4.21 -9.81
N PRO A 98 7.72 2.88 -10.01
CA PRO A 98 7.45 2.23 -11.27
C PRO A 98 5.95 2.32 -11.61
N LYS A 99 5.61 2.04 -12.85
CA LYS A 99 4.21 1.78 -13.23
C LYS A 99 3.80 0.43 -12.64
N LEU A 100 2.67 0.40 -11.95
CA LEU A 100 2.08 -0.79 -11.33
C LEU A 100 1.50 -1.70 -12.41
N ASN A 101 1.84 -2.97 -12.35
CA ASN A 101 1.20 -4.00 -13.16
C ASN A 101 0.01 -4.62 -12.42
N ASP A 102 -0.89 -5.25 -13.17
CA ASP A 102 -2.10 -5.86 -12.61
C ASP A 102 -1.81 -7.08 -11.73
N ASN A 103 -0.60 -7.66 -11.81
CA ASN A 103 -0.17 -8.82 -11.04
C ASN A 103 0.76 -8.47 -9.87
N ASP A 104 1.14 -7.20 -9.73
CA ASP A 104 1.97 -6.74 -8.64
C ASP A 104 1.16 -6.66 -7.33
N PHE A 105 1.86 -6.58 -6.21
CA PHE A 105 1.23 -6.30 -4.92
C PHE A 105 2.19 -5.51 -4.03
N MET A 106 1.67 -4.82 -3.03
CA MET A 106 2.50 -4.09 -2.07
C MET A 106 2.61 -4.88 -0.76
N VAL A 107 3.78 -4.85 -0.14
CA VAL A 107 4.00 -5.30 1.23
C VAL A 107 4.27 -4.09 2.10
N VAL A 108 3.54 -3.96 3.20
CA VAL A 108 3.65 -2.86 4.16
C VAL A 108 4.09 -3.44 5.50
N ASP A 109 5.10 -2.81 6.11
CA ASP A 109 5.58 -3.17 7.45
C ASP A 109 4.81 -2.36 8.49
N THR A 110 3.95 -3.04 9.26
CA THR A 110 3.14 -2.44 10.31
C THR A 110 3.78 -2.54 11.70
N LYS A 111 5.07 -2.89 11.80
CA LYS A 111 5.76 -3.09 13.09
C LYS A 111 5.66 -1.90 14.03
N ASP A 112 5.73 -0.70 13.47
CA ASP A 112 5.68 0.55 14.24
C ASP A 112 4.26 1.11 14.36
N HIS A 113 3.25 0.33 13.96
CA HIS A 113 1.86 0.64 14.24
C HIS A 113 1.65 0.62 15.76
N THR A 114 1.13 1.71 16.28
CA THR A 114 0.80 1.85 17.70
C THR A 114 -0.54 2.56 17.78
N ASP A 115 -1.45 2.07 18.61
CA ASP A 115 -2.75 2.71 18.90
C ASP A 115 -2.60 4.13 19.50
N THR A 116 -1.36 4.53 19.85
CA THR A 116 -1.01 5.73 20.61
C THR A 116 -0.23 6.80 19.81
N LYS A 117 0.08 6.59 18.52
CA LYS A 117 0.78 7.63 17.72
C LYS A 117 -0.22 8.51 16.96
N HIS A 118 -0.10 9.81 17.24
CA HIS A 118 -0.83 10.98 16.73
C HIS A 118 -1.52 10.84 15.35
N GLU A 119 -2.74 11.38 15.31
CA GLU A 119 -3.72 11.52 14.20
C GLU A 119 -3.19 12.13 12.87
N HIS A 120 -1.90 12.41 12.75
CA HIS A 120 -1.33 13.10 11.60
C HIS A 120 -0.11 12.35 11.06
N HIS A 121 -0.38 11.48 10.08
CA HIS A 121 0.57 10.88 9.13
C HIS A 121 1.32 9.63 9.60
N LEU A 122 0.58 8.55 9.84
CA LEU A 122 1.14 7.19 9.86
C LEU A 122 1.76 6.89 8.49
N THR A 123 3.09 6.92 8.44
CA THR A 123 3.88 6.56 7.26
C THR A 123 4.53 5.21 7.52
N TYR A 124 4.23 4.24 6.68
CA TYR A 124 4.70 2.87 6.82
C TYR A 124 5.75 2.54 5.77
N PRO A 125 6.86 1.88 6.14
CA PRO A 125 7.75 1.28 5.15
C PRO A 125 6.97 0.33 4.24
N ALA A 126 7.14 0.48 2.93
CA ALA A 126 6.43 -0.31 1.94
C ALA A 126 7.35 -0.74 0.80
N TYR A 127 6.98 -1.85 0.17
CA TYR A 127 7.72 -2.47 -0.92
C TYR A 127 6.74 -2.93 -1.99
N LEU A 128 6.99 -2.57 -3.24
CA LEU A 128 6.29 -3.15 -4.37
C LEU A 128 6.93 -4.49 -4.72
N VAL A 129 6.12 -5.53 -4.79
CA VAL A 129 6.54 -6.86 -5.17
C VAL A 129 6.01 -7.14 -6.57
N SER A 130 6.91 -7.10 -7.55
CA SER A 130 6.55 -7.50 -8.92
C SER A 130 6.66 -9.00 -9.11
N ARG A 131 5.62 -9.62 -9.67
CA ARG A 131 5.64 -11.04 -10.03
C ARG A 131 6.52 -11.33 -11.26
N ASP A 132 6.81 -10.31 -12.05
CA ASP A 132 7.62 -10.42 -13.27
C ASP A 132 9.12 -10.25 -12.99
N GLY A 133 9.51 -10.06 -11.73
CA GLY A 133 10.92 -9.96 -11.31
C GLY A 133 11.61 -8.65 -11.66
N ASN A 134 10.90 -7.69 -12.28
CA ASN A 134 11.41 -6.36 -12.52
C ASN A 134 11.35 -5.54 -11.23
N LEU A 135 12.52 -5.06 -10.79
CA LEU A 135 12.68 -4.10 -9.68
C LEU A 135 12.50 -2.68 -10.17
#